data_AF-A0A9D7XKT5-F1
#
_entry.id   AF-A0A9D7XKT5-F1
#
_cell.length_a   1.000
_cell.length_b   1.000
_cell.length_c   1.000
_cell.angle_alpha   90.00
_cell.angle_beta   90.00
_cell.angle_gamma   90.00
#
_symmetry.space_group_name_H-M   'P 1'
#
loop_
_entity.id
_entity.type
_entity.pdbx_description
1 polymer ?
#
loop_
_entity_poly.entity_id
_entity_poly.type
_entity_poly.pdbx_seq_one_letter_code
_entity_poly.pdbx_strand_id
1 'polypeptide(L)'
;MKRKHQRTLELIFARPVSANVRWADIEALFVEMGGQVAEREGSRVLVRLFGDRRVFHRPHPEPTTDKGAVESIRKWLEDHGVKP
;
A
#
# COMPACT_ATOMS: atom_id res chain seq x y z
N MET A 1 2.42 7.52 -14.16
CA MET A 1 1.44 7.08 -13.14
C MET A 1 0.08 7.70 -13.43
N LYS A 2 -1.01 6.92 -13.42
CA LYS A 2 -2.39 7.46 -13.61
C LYS A 2 -2.85 8.30 -12.40
N ARG A 3 -3.75 9.27 -12.61
CA ARG A 3 -4.28 10.18 -11.56
C ARG A 3 -4.80 9.46 -10.31
N LYS A 4 -5.44 8.29 -10.46
CA LYS A 4 -5.94 7.52 -9.31
C LYS A 4 -4.82 7.01 -8.40
N HIS A 5 -3.72 6.52 -8.98
CA HIS A 5 -2.57 6.00 -8.24
C HIS A 5 -1.80 7.14 -7.59
N GLN A 6 -1.69 8.28 -8.27
CA GLN A 6 -1.17 9.53 -7.72
C GLN A 6 -1.94 9.95 -6.46
N ARG A 7 -3.27 9.91 -6.52
CA ARG A 7 -4.10 10.25 -5.36
C ARG A 7 -3.89 9.28 -4.19
N THR A 8 -3.78 7.98 -4.46
CA THR A 8 -3.46 6.99 -3.43
C THR A 8 -2.10 7.25 -2.80
N LEU A 9 -1.10 7.57 -3.61
CA LEU A 9 0.25 7.88 -3.13
C LEU A 9 0.23 9.13 -2.24
N GLU A 10 -0.44 10.21 -2.66
CA GLU A 10 -0.64 11.41 -1.83
C GLU A 10 -1.30 11.09 -0.48
N LEU A 11 -2.32 10.22 -0.47
CA LEU A 11 -3.02 9.83 0.76
C LEU A 11 -2.13 9.00 1.70
N ILE A 12 -1.26 8.15 1.16
CA ILE A 12 -0.27 7.38 1.95
C ILE A 12 0.76 8.32 2.58
N PHE A 13 1.18 9.35 1.87
CA PHE A 13 2.18 10.33 2.34
C PHE A 13 1.58 11.49 3.17
N ALA A 14 0.25 11.58 3.28
CA ALA A 14 -0.42 12.64 4.03
C ALA A 14 -0.05 12.62 5.52
N ARG A 15 0.03 13.83 6.10
CA ARG A 15 0.18 14.03 7.55
C ARG A 15 -0.96 14.92 8.08
N PRO A 16 -1.78 14.46 9.05
CA PRO A 16 -1.75 13.14 9.70
C PRO A 16 -2.08 11.98 8.74
N VAL A 17 -1.65 10.77 9.09
CA VAL A 17 -1.92 9.55 8.28
C VAL A 17 -3.41 9.38 8.05
N SER A 18 -3.80 9.26 6.78
CA SER A 18 -5.19 9.05 6.39
C SER A 18 -5.69 7.68 6.84
N ALA A 19 -6.86 7.64 7.49
CA ALA A 19 -7.58 6.40 7.79
C ALA A 19 -8.44 5.89 6.61
N ASN A 20 -8.48 6.64 5.51
CA ASN A 20 -9.41 6.42 4.39
C ASN A 20 -8.74 5.77 3.17
N VAL A 21 -7.59 5.11 3.33
CA VAL A 21 -6.89 4.47 2.22
C VAL A 21 -7.39 3.04 2.04
N ARG A 22 -8.15 2.79 0.96
CA ARG A 22 -8.67 1.46 0.66
C ARG A 22 -7.53 0.52 0.27
N TRP A 23 -7.56 -0.71 0.79
CA TRP A 23 -6.52 -1.71 0.48
C TRP A 23 -6.39 -1.99 -1.01
N ALA A 24 -7.51 -2.09 -1.73
CA ALA A 24 -7.52 -2.32 -3.17
C ALA A 24 -6.80 -1.21 -3.97
N ASP A 25 -6.87 0.04 -3.50
CA ASP A 25 -6.18 1.16 -4.14
C ASP A 25 -4.66 1.06 -3.93
N ILE A 26 -4.23 0.57 -2.76
CA ILE A 26 -2.83 0.28 -2.44
C ILE A 26 -2.31 -0.89 -3.29
N GLU A 27 -3.06 -2.00 -3.40
CA GLU A 27 -2.69 -3.13 -4.26
C GLU A 27 -2.51 -2.67 -5.71
N ALA A 28 -3.44 -1.87 -6.22
CA ALA A 28 -3.36 -1.34 -7.57
C ALA A 28 -2.18 -0.37 -7.76
N LEU A 29 -1.83 0.41 -6.75
CA LEU A 29 -0.62 1.25 -6.75
C LEU A 29 0.66 0.40 -6.78
N PHE A 30 0.74 -0.69 -6.00
CA PHE A 30 1.89 -1.60 -6.05
C PHE A 30 2.08 -2.21 -7.44
N VAL A 31 1.00 -2.67 -8.08
CA VAL A 31 1.05 -3.23 -9.44
C VAL A 31 1.49 -2.17 -10.46
N GLU A 32 0.98 -0.94 -10.38
CA GLU A 32 1.40 0.17 -11.24
C GLU A 32 2.91 0.49 -11.09
N MET A 33 3.46 0.33 -9.88
CA MET A 33 4.90 0.49 -9.61
C MET A 33 5.75 -0.73 -10.04
N GLY A 34 5.16 -1.70 -10.76
CA GLY A 34 5.84 -2.91 -11.21
C GLY A 34 5.90 -4.02 -10.16
N GLY A 35 5.17 -3.89 -9.07
CA GLY A 35 5.09 -4.87 -8.00
C GLY A 35 4.18 -6.06 -8.34
N GLN A 36 4.35 -7.14 -7.60
CA GLN A 36 3.50 -8.34 -7.67
C GLN A 36 2.77 -8.53 -6.35
N VAL A 37 1.48 -8.85 -6.42
CA VAL A 37 0.62 -9.09 -5.27
C VAL A 37 0.10 -10.53 -5.36
N ALA A 38 0.23 -11.29 -4.28
CA ALA A 38 -0.24 -12.68 -4.21
C ALA A 38 -0.93 -12.95 -2.88
N GLU A 39 -2.11 -13.57 -2.95
CA GLU A 39 -2.84 -14.03 -1.76
C GLU A 39 -2.14 -15.21 -1.09
N ARG A 40 -2.21 -15.25 0.24
CA ARG A 40 -1.67 -16.32 1.09
C ARG A 40 -2.76 -16.79 2.05
N GLU A 41 -2.44 -17.76 2.89
CA GLU A 41 -3.39 -18.31 3.87
C GLU A 41 -3.96 -17.23 4.80
N GLY A 42 -5.30 -17.19 4.91
CA GLY A 42 -6.05 -16.19 5.65
C GLY A 42 -6.16 -14.88 4.88
N SER A 43 -6.14 -13.75 5.59
CA SER A 43 -6.16 -12.40 5.00
C SER A 43 -4.77 -11.91 4.59
N ARG A 44 -3.76 -12.78 4.53
CA ARG A 44 -2.38 -12.38 4.26
C ARG A 44 -2.17 -12.13 2.77
N VAL A 45 -1.48 -11.03 2.46
CA VAL A 45 -1.13 -10.64 1.11
C VAL A 45 0.38 -10.45 1.04
N LEU A 46 1.03 -11.23 0.18
CA LEU A 46 2.44 -11.08 -0.14
C LEU A 46 2.59 -10.03 -1.25
N VAL A 47 3.38 -9.00 -0.99
CA VAL A 47 3.75 -7.98 -1.97
C VAL A 47 5.24 -8.11 -2.27
N ARG A 48 5.59 -8.19 -3.55
CA ARG A 48 6.97 -8.05 -4.03
C ARG A 48 7.12 -6.73 -4.76
N LEU A 49 8.04 -5.88 -4.32
CA LEU A 49 8.32 -4.59 -4.95
C LEU A 49 9.74 -4.17 -4.60
N PHE A 50 10.43 -3.46 -5.49
CA PHE A 50 11.83 -3.03 -5.31
C PHE A 50 12.84 -4.16 -5.08
N GLY A 51 12.52 -5.40 -5.48
CA GLY A 51 13.32 -6.58 -5.17
C GLY A 51 13.08 -7.15 -3.76
N ASP A 52 12.31 -6.46 -2.92
CA ASP A 52 11.93 -6.88 -1.57
C ASP A 52 10.62 -7.67 -1.55
N ARG A 53 10.37 -8.34 -0.42
CA ARG A 53 9.12 -9.05 -0.13
C ARG A 53 8.58 -8.58 1.22
N ARG A 54 7.32 -8.13 1.25
CA ARG A 54 6.60 -7.80 2.49
C ARG A 54 5.26 -8.53 2.54
N VAL A 55 4.83 -8.89 3.74
CA VAL A 55 3.52 -9.48 3.98
C VAL A 55 2.67 -8.47 4.75
N PHE A 56 1.49 -8.21 4.22
CA PHE A 56 0.48 -7.37 4.86
C PHE A 56 -0.78 -8.21 5.14
N HIS A 57 -1.66 -7.69 5.98
CA HIS A 57 -2.99 -8.27 6.16
C HIS A 57 -4.00 -7.37 5.45
N ARG A 58 -4.81 -7.96 4.58
CA ARG A 58 -5.98 -7.29 4.00
C ARG A 58 -6.93 -6.95 5.15
N PRO A 59 -7.41 -5.70 5.24
CA PRO A 59 -8.31 -5.29 6.30
C PRO A 59 -9.66 -6.01 6.18
N HIS A 60 -10.24 -6.36 7.33
CA HIS A 60 -11.55 -6.98 7.45
C HIS A 60 -12.14 -6.64 8.84
N PRO A 61 -13.44 -6.33 8.96
CA PRO A 61 -14.47 -6.35 7.91
C PRO A 61 -14.46 -5.13 6.99
N GLU A 62 -13.87 -4.02 7.42
CA GLU A 62 -13.82 -2.79 6.62
C GLU A 62 -12.74 -2.88 5.53
N PRO A 63 -12.94 -2.26 4.35
CA PRO A 63 -11.98 -2.30 3.25
C PRO A 63 -10.82 -1.31 3.41
N THR A 64 -10.84 -0.49 4.46
CA THR A 64 -9.87 0.57 4.75
C THR A 64 -8.67 0.01 5.52
N THR A 65 -7.49 0.43 5.09
CA THR A 65 -6.22 -0.01 5.70
C THR A 65 -6.00 0.77 6.99
N ASP A 66 -5.59 0.08 8.06
CA ASP A 66 -5.33 0.73 9.34
C ASP A 66 -4.11 1.68 9.24
N LYS A 67 -4.07 2.69 10.12
CA LYS A 67 -3.02 3.72 10.09
C LYS A 67 -1.61 3.14 10.28
N GLY A 68 -1.47 2.05 11.03
CA GLY A 68 -0.17 1.40 11.24
C GLY A 68 0.35 0.75 9.97
N ALA A 69 -0.50 0.03 9.24
CA ALA A 69 -0.17 -0.51 7.93
C ALA A 69 0.10 0.59 6.90
N VAL A 70 -0.70 1.67 6.86
CA VAL A 70 -0.44 2.82 5.97
C VAL A 70 0.92 3.45 6.27
N GLU A 71 1.26 3.68 7.55
CA GLU A 71 2.56 4.21 7.96
C GLU A 71 3.72 3.27 7.60
N SER A 72 3.54 1.96 7.74
CA SER A 72 4.52 0.94 7.33
C SER A 72 4.77 0.97 5.81
N ILE A 73 3.70 1.12 5.02
CA ILE A 73 3.79 1.27 3.56
C ILE A 73 4.48 2.58 3.19
N ARG A 74 4.09 3.69 3.82
CA ARG A 74 4.70 5.01 3.60
C ARG A 74 6.21 4.96 3.79
N LYS A 75 6.67 4.42 4.93
CA LYS A 75 8.10 4.24 5.22
C LYS A 75 8.78 3.39 4.16
N TRP A 76 8.17 2.27 3.77
CA TRP A 76 8.76 1.41 2.75
C TRP A 76 8.95 2.11 1.40
N LEU A 77 7.95 2.89 0.96
CA LEU A 77 8.03 3.69 -0.26
C LEU A 77 9.09 4.80 -0.14
N GLU A 78 9.13 5.49 0.99
CA GLU A 78 10.11 6.53 1.31
C GLU A 78 11.55 6.00 1.33
N ASP A 79 11.78 4.84 1.95
CA ASP A 79 13.09 4.16 1.99
C ASP A 79 13.61 3.80 0.59
N HIS A 80 12.70 3.60 -0.38
CA HIS A 80 13.02 3.33 -1.78
C HIS A 80 12.97 4.59 -2.68
N GLY A 81 12.94 5.78 -2.07
CA GLY A 81 13.03 7.06 -2.77
C GLY A 81 11.75 7.48 -3.50
N VAL A 82 10.62 6.80 -3.26
CA VAL A 82 9.32 7.21 -3.80
C VAL A 82 8.86 8.49 -3.11
N LYS A 83 8.38 9.44 -3.91
CA LYS A 83 7.81 10.71 -3.44
C LYS A 83 6.38 10.83 -3.99
N PRO A 84 5.46 11.47 -3.24
CA PRO A 84 4.15 11.81 -3.75
C PRO A 84 4.29 12.68 -5.00
#